data_AF-A0A5N6S5I9-F1
#
_entry.id   AF-A0A5N6S5I9-F1
#
_cell.length_a   1.000
_cell.length_b   1.000
_cell.length_c   1.000
_cell.angle_alpha   90.00
_cell.angle_beta   90.00
_cell.angle_gamma   90.00
#
_symmetry.space_group_name_H-M   'P 1'
#
loop_
_entity.id
_entity.type
_entity.pdbx_description
1 polymer ?
#
loop_
_entity_poly.entity_id
_entity_poly.type
_entity_poly.pdbx_seq_one_letter_code
_entity_poly.pdbx_strand_id
1 'polypeptide(L)'
;MTESFRSVGISVEEKREHVLAYLSAPRGGKGAYLEEHRITRDQMSSWKSALADGDLGAGLVPRHTGSMTKRDVAEIRRLQRELERTTADLERMRTAADCLGKAIDVLREHGVASDKDESR
;
A
#
# COMPACT_ATOMS: atom_id res chain seq x y z
N MET A 1 -26.41 -11.12 24.99
CA MET A 1 -25.78 -10.31 23.93
C MET A 1 -25.60 -11.22 22.74
N THR A 2 -26.40 -11.02 21.70
CA THR A 2 -26.45 -11.88 20.51
C THR A 2 -25.27 -11.59 19.61
N GLU A 3 -24.33 -12.54 19.54
CA GLU A 3 -23.27 -12.55 18.52
C GLU A 3 -23.93 -12.64 17.14
N SER A 4 -23.74 -11.57 16.37
CA SER A 4 -24.22 -11.47 15.00
C SER A 4 -23.41 -12.46 14.14
N PHE A 5 -24.07 -13.53 13.72
CA PHE A 5 -23.57 -14.47 12.71
C PHE A 5 -23.22 -13.68 11.44
N ARG A 6 -21.94 -13.34 11.25
CA ARG A 6 -21.42 -13.01 9.92
C ARG A 6 -21.74 -14.20 9.02
N SER A 7 -22.46 -14.00 7.93
CA SER A 7 -22.47 -14.95 6.83
C SER A 7 -21.04 -15.02 6.28
N VAL A 8 -20.25 -16.00 6.73
CA VAL A 8 -18.80 -16.05 6.53
C VAL A 8 -18.47 -16.49 5.10
N GLY A 9 -18.60 -15.57 4.15
CA GLY A 9 -17.78 -15.63 2.94
C GLY A 9 -16.34 -15.29 3.30
N ILE A 10 -15.37 -15.97 2.68
CA ILE A 10 -13.94 -15.69 2.86
C ILE A 10 -13.68 -14.19 2.62
N SER A 11 -13.08 -13.52 3.61
CA SER A 11 -12.77 -12.10 3.56
C SER A 11 -11.71 -11.76 2.50
N VAL A 12 -11.58 -10.47 2.19
CA VAL A 12 -10.59 -9.99 1.20
C VAL A 12 -9.16 -10.29 1.66
N GLU A 13 -8.87 -10.06 2.93
CA GLU A 13 -7.58 -10.36 3.56
C GLU A 13 -7.27 -11.85 3.52
N GLU A 14 -8.23 -12.71 3.85
CA GLU A 14 -8.06 -14.18 3.78
C GLU A 14 -7.83 -14.65 2.34
N LYS A 15 -8.53 -14.07 1.35
CA LYS A 15 -8.27 -14.36 -0.07
C LYS A 15 -6.84 -13.98 -0.47
N ARG A 16 -6.37 -12.81 -0.02
CA ARG A 16 -5.00 -12.33 -0.29
C ARG A 16 -3.98 -13.31 0.29
N GLU A 17 -4.16 -13.71 1.54
CA GLU A 17 -3.29 -14.66 2.21
C GLU A 17 -3.26 -16.01 1.47
N HIS A 18 -4.43 -16.52 1.09
CA HIS A 18 -4.51 -17.78 0.36
C HIS A 18 -3.80 -17.73 -1.00
N VAL A 19 -3.91 -16.61 -1.73
CA VAL A 19 -3.21 -16.43 -3.00
C VAL A 19 -1.70 -16.40 -2.80
N LEU A 20 -1.20 -15.70 -1.79
CA LEU A 20 0.23 -15.63 -1.49
C LEU A 20 0.81 -16.98 -1.08
N ALA A 21 0.12 -17.73 -0.23
CA ALA A 21 0.51 -19.07 0.19
C ALA A 21 0.47 -20.06 -0.99
N TYR A 22 -0.59 -20.04 -1.80
CA TYR A 22 -0.72 -20.86 -3.01
C TYR A 22 0.40 -20.59 -4.04
N LEU A 23 0.80 -19.33 -4.22
CA LEU A 23 1.89 -18.97 -5.14
C LEU A 23 3.27 -19.38 -4.62
N SER A 24 3.44 -19.41 -3.30
CA SER A 24 4.69 -19.77 -2.61
C SER A 24 4.87 -21.29 -2.43
N ALA A 25 3.80 -22.07 -2.61
CA ALA A 25 3.84 -23.52 -2.45
C ALA A 25 4.86 -24.19 -3.39
N PRO A 26 5.61 -25.22 -2.92
CA PRO A 26 6.55 -25.98 -3.73
C PRO A 26 5.91 -26.59 -4.98
N ARG A 27 6.74 -26.92 -5.98
CA ARG A 27 6.27 -27.58 -7.21
C ARG A 27 5.59 -28.90 -6.86
N GLY A 28 4.30 -29.03 -7.22
CA GLY A 28 3.46 -30.18 -6.87
C GLY A 28 2.56 -29.99 -5.63
N GLY A 29 2.87 -29.05 -4.72
CA GLY A 29 2.08 -28.82 -3.50
C GLY A 29 0.78 -28.03 -3.70
N LYS A 30 0.61 -27.42 -4.87
CA LYS A 30 -0.55 -26.58 -5.19
C LYS A 30 -1.88 -27.33 -5.23
N GLY A 31 -1.86 -28.61 -5.60
CA GLY A 31 -3.07 -29.44 -5.60
C GLY A 31 -3.55 -29.72 -4.17
N ALA A 32 -2.65 -30.25 -3.34
CA ALA A 32 -2.91 -30.54 -1.93
C ALA A 32 -3.39 -29.29 -1.16
N TYR A 33 -2.77 -28.13 -1.42
CA TYR A 33 -3.19 -26.87 -0.81
C TYR A 33 -4.64 -26.49 -1.15
N LEU A 34 -5.06 -26.66 -2.41
CA LEU A 34 -6.44 -26.37 -2.81
C LEU A 34 -7.44 -27.31 -2.15
N GLU A 35 -7.08 -28.58 -2.01
CA GLU A 35 -7.90 -29.59 -1.34
C GLU A 35 -8.03 -29.31 0.17
N GLU A 36 -6.90 -29.03 0.84
CA GLU A 36 -6.84 -28.74 2.28
C GLU A 36 -7.71 -27.52 2.65
N HIS A 37 -7.62 -26.45 1.87
CA HIS A 37 -8.37 -25.22 2.12
C HIS A 37 -9.75 -25.18 1.44
N ARG A 38 -10.15 -26.25 0.75
CA ARG A 38 -11.42 -26.36 0.00
C ARG A 38 -11.63 -25.22 -0.99
N ILE A 39 -10.55 -24.77 -1.62
CA ILE A 39 -10.58 -23.70 -2.62
C ILE A 39 -10.53 -24.34 -4.01
N THR A 40 -11.48 -23.98 -4.89
CA THR A 40 -11.45 -24.48 -6.26
C THR A 40 -10.35 -23.80 -7.07
N ARG A 41 -9.88 -24.48 -8.12
CA ARG A 41 -8.88 -23.92 -9.04
C ARG A 41 -9.37 -22.62 -9.68
N ASP A 42 -10.66 -22.53 -9.97
CA ASP A 42 -11.30 -21.36 -10.58
C ASP A 42 -11.39 -20.18 -9.60
N GLN A 43 -11.74 -20.45 -8.33
CA GLN A 43 -11.71 -19.44 -7.27
C GLN A 43 -10.29 -18.88 -7.10
N MET A 44 -9.29 -19.76 -6.98
CA MET A 44 -7.89 -19.35 -6.88
C MET A 44 -7.41 -18.60 -8.14
N SER A 45 -7.88 -18.99 -9.32
CA SER A 45 -7.59 -18.27 -10.58
C SER A 45 -8.17 -16.86 -10.57
N SER A 46 -9.44 -16.73 -10.19
CA SER A 46 -10.14 -15.46 -10.06
C SER A 46 -9.47 -14.54 -9.03
N TRP A 47 -9.08 -15.06 -7.86
CA TRP A 47 -8.43 -14.27 -6.82
C TRP A 47 -7.03 -13.82 -7.22
N LYS A 48 -6.26 -14.65 -7.94
CA LYS A 48 -4.96 -14.22 -8.50
C LYS A 48 -5.12 -13.05 -9.47
N SER A 49 -6.10 -13.12 -10.37
CA SER A 49 -6.39 -12.03 -11.32
C SER A 49 -6.87 -10.78 -10.57
N ALA A 50 -7.82 -10.90 -9.66
CA ALA A 50 -8.31 -9.75 -8.89
C ALA A 50 -7.22 -9.13 -7.98
N LEU A 51 -6.30 -9.93 -7.43
CA LEU A 51 -5.16 -9.40 -6.68
C LEU A 51 -4.16 -8.66 -7.60
N ALA A 52 -3.96 -9.16 -8.82
CA ALA A 52 -3.10 -8.54 -9.82
C ALA A 52 -3.64 -7.18 -10.28
N ASP A 53 -4.95 -7.10 -10.47
CA ASP A 53 -5.64 -5.90 -10.95
C ASP A 53 -5.93 -4.90 -9.81
N GLY A 54 -5.67 -5.26 -8.54
CA GLY A 54 -5.98 -4.45 -7.36
C GLY A 54 -7.46 -4.50 -6.93
N ASP A 55 -8.27 -5.29 -7.62
CA ASP A 55 -9.73 -5.38 -7.49
C ASP A 55 -10.21 -6.43 -6.48
N LEU A 56 -9.32 -7.04 -5.69
CA LEU A 56 -9.68 -8.13 -4.76
C LEU A 56 -10.79 -7.74 -3.75
N GLY A 57 -10.87 -6.46 -3.40
CA GLY A 57 -11.90 -5.91 -2.51
C GLY A 57 -13.12 -5.29 -3.20
N ALA A 58 -13.09 -5.10 -4.52
CA ALA A 58 -14.14 -4.38 -5.24
C ALA A 58 -15.39 -5.24 -5.53
N GLY A 59 -15.32 -6.56 -5.31
CA GLY A 59 -16.40 -7.49 -5.65
C GLY A 59 -16.69 -7.57 -7.16
N LEU A 60 -15.82 -6.95 -7.98
CA LEU A 60 -15.94 -6.93 -9.42
C LEU A 60 -15.37 -8.25 -9.96
N VAL A 61 -16.20 -8.99 -10.70
CA VAL A 61 -15.70 -10.10 -11.53
C VAL A 61 -14.77 -9.48 -12.57
N PRO A 62 -13.48 -9.86 -12.62
CA PRO A 62 -12.54 -9.29 -13.58
C PRO A 62 -13.11 -9.44 -14.99
N ARG A 63 -13.37 -8.32 -15.66
CA ARG A 63 -13.58 -8.32 -17.11
C ARG A 63 -12.21 -8.54 -17.74
N HIS A 64 -11.87 -9.83 -17.84
CA HIS A 64 -10.68 -10.43 -18.45
C HIS A 64 -9.87 -9.47 -19.34
N THR A 65 -8.56 -9.29 -19.11
CA THR A 65 -7.46 -9.42 -20.12
C THR A 65 -6.09 -9.24 -19.45
N GLY A 66 -5.56 -10.24 -18.74
CA GLY A 66 -4.17 -10.20 -18.29
C GLY A 66 -3.81 -11.23 -17.24
N SER A 67 -2.80 -12.07 -17.50
CA SER A 67 -2.17 -12.88 -16.47
C SER A 67 -0.99 -12.10 -15.90
N MET A 68 -0.98 -11.88 -14.59
CA MET A 68 0.16 -11.29 -13.93
C MET A 68 1.41 -12.15 -14.11
N THR A 69 2.48 -11.53 -14.57
CA THR A 69 3.78 -12.16 -14.80
C THR A 69 4.74 -11.79 -13.66
N LYS A 70 5.85 -12.53 -13.55
CA LYS A 70 6.94 -12.18 -12.62
C LYS A 70 7.54 -10.79 -12.91
N ARG A 71 7.44 -10.32 -14.16
CA ARG A 71 7.90 -8.99 -14.58
C ARG A 71 7.04 -7.90 -13.95
N ASP A 72 5.72 -8.12 -13.93
CA ASP A 72 4.77 -7.16 -13.35
C ASP A 72 5.01 -7.01 -11.84
N VAL A 73 5.28 -8.12 -11.14
CA VAL A 73 5.64 -8.09 -9.71
C VAL A 73 6.94 -7.32 -9.46
N ALA A 74 7.96 -7.51 -10.31
CA ALA A 74 9.23 -6.80 -10.18
C ALA A 74 9.06 -5.29 -10.42
N GLU A 75 8.21 -4.91 -11.39
CA GLU A 75 7.93 -3.51 -11.70
C GLU A 75 7.13 -2.84 -10.58
N ILE A 76 6.13 -3.51 -10.02
CA ILE A 76 5.40 -3.00 -8.84
C ILE A 76 6.36 -2.72 -7.69
N ARG A 77 7.28 -3.64 -7.39
CA ARG A 77 8.29 -3.43 -6.34
C ARG A 77 9.27 -2.31 -6.67
N ARG A 78 9.56 -2.06 -7.96
CA ARG A 78 10.39 -0.93 -8.38
C ARG A 78 9.64 0.38 -8.13
N LEU A 79 8.40 0.47 -8.59
CA LEU A 79 7.54 1.65 -8.45
C LEU A 79 7.26 1.97 -6.98
N GLN A 80 7.00 0.96 -6.13
CA GLN A 80 6.83 1.16 -4.68
C GLN A 80 8.07 1.79 -4.04
N ARG A 81 9.27 1.31 -4.36
CA ARG A 81 10.53 1.90 -3.86
C ARG A 81 10.76 3.32 -4.37
N GLU A 82 10.34 3.61 -5.59
CA GLU A 82 10.43 4.96 -6.17
C GLU A 82 9.47 5.93 -5.47
N LEU A 83 8.27 5.46 -5.14
CA LEU A 83 7.28 6.20 -4.36
C LEU A 83 7.78 6.45 -2.92
N GLU A 84 8.34 5.44 -2.25
CA GLU A 84 8.95 5.60 -0.92
C GLU A 84 10.09 6.62 -0.92
N ARG A 85 10.92 6.65 -1.97
CA ARG A 85 12.02 7.63 -2.08
C ARG A 85 11.50 9.05 -2.26
N THR A 86 10.59 9.23 -3.21
CA THR A 86 10.01 10.54 -3.52
C THR A 86 9.20 11.11 -2.36
N THR A 87 8.44 10.27 -1.64
CA THR A 87 7.75 10.69 -0.41
C THR A 87 8.73 11.10 0.69
N ALA A 88 9.81 10.34 0.90
CA ALA A 88 10.85 10.72 1.85
C ALA A 88 11.57 12.03 1.47
N ASP A 89 11.78 12.29 0.18
CA ASP A 89 12.33 13.57 -0.30
C ASP A 89 11.39 14.74 -0.02
N LEU A 90 10.10 14.57 -0.28
CA LEU A 90 9.08 15.59 0.02
C LEU A 90 9.03 15.90 1.53
N GLU A 91 9.08 14.89 2.39
CA GLU A 91 9.11 15.09 3.84
C GLU A 91 10.37 15.85 4.30
N ARG A 92 11.54 15.52 3.71
CA ARG A 92 12.79 16.27 3.97
C ARG A 92 12.67 17.74 3.58
N MET A 93 12.18 18.01 2.37
CA MET A 93 12.01 19.39 1.88
C MET A 93 11.00 20.16 2.74
N ARG A 94 9.89 19.53 3.14
CA ARG A 94 8.89 20.14 4.01
C ARG A 94 9.46 20.48 5.38
N THR A 95 10.23 19.56 5.97
CA THR A 95 10.91 19.80 7.24
C THR A 95 11.91 20.97 7.15
N ALA A 96 12.67 21.04 6.06
CA ALA A 96 13.58 22.16 5.83
C ALA A 96 12.84 23.50 5.71
N ALA A 97 11.72 23.53 4.97
CA ALA A 97 10.87 24.70 4.85
C ALA A 97 10.28 25.13 6.20
N ASP A 98 9.83 24.18 7.03
CA ASP A 98 9.31 24.46 8.37
C ASP A 98 10.39 25.03 9.30
N CYS A 99 11.62 24.49 9.25
CA CYS A 99 12.74 25.02 10.01
C CYS A 99 13.12 26.44 9.56
N LEU A 100 13.13 26.71 8.25
CA LEU A 100 13.41 28.04 7.71
C LEU A 100 12.30 29.03 8.09
N GLY A 101 11.03 28.62 8.05
CA GLY A 101 9.90 29.43 8.52
C GLY A 101 10.07 29.82 9.99
N LYS A 102 10.38 28.85 10.86
CA LYS A 102 10.66 29.11 12.28
C LYS A 102 11.85 30.04 12.49
N ALA A 103 12.92 29.89 11.70
CA ALA A 103 14.09 30.77 11.79
C ALA A 103 13.73 32.21 11.38
N ILE A 104 12.92 32.39 10.34
CA ILE A 104 12.42 33.71 9.92
C ILE A 104 11.53 34.32 11.02
N ASP A 105 10.67 33.54 11.66
CA ASP A 105 9.81 34.01 12.75
C ASP A 105 10.65 34.45 13.96
N VAL A 106 11.65 33.67 14.37
CA VAL A 106 12.60 34.04 15.43
C VAL A 106 13.37 35.31 15.06
N LEU A 107 13.86 35.41 13.82
CA LEU A 107 14.57 36.60 13.34
C LEU A 107 13.66 37.83 13.30
N ARG A 108 12.37 37.68 13.00
CA ARG A 108 11.39 38.76 13.06
C ARG A 108 11.12 39.20 14.50
N GLU A 109 11.00 38.25 15.42
CA GLU A 109 10.81 38.52 16.85
C GLU A 109 12.01 39.27 17.45
N HIS A 110 13.24 38.94 17.04
CA HIS A 110 14.47 39.52 17.59
C HIS A 110 14.99 40.72 16.79
N GLY A 111 14.64 40.81 15.50
CA GLY A 111 15.03 41.90 14.58
C GLY A 111 14.19 43.17 14.71
N VAL A 112 13.08 43.14 15.47
CA VAL A 112 12.27 44.32 15.82
C VAL A 112 12.77 45.04 17.08
N ALA A 113 14.03 44.80 17.48
CA ALA A 113 14.72 45.53 18.54
C ALA A 113 15.84 46.49 18.05
N SER A 114 15.94 46.76 16.74
CA SER A 114 16.99 47.63 16.19
C SER A 114 16.50 48.78 15.30
N ASP A 115 15.25 49.25 15.46
CA ASP A 115 14.80 50.44 14.74
C ASP A 115 13.87 51.37 15.55
N LYS A 116 14.15 51.49 16.85
CA LYS A 116 13.61 52.55 17.72
C LYS A 116 14.59 52.92 18.82
N ASP A 117 15.66 53.63 18.46
CA ASP A 117 16.19 54.75 19.24
C ASP A 117 17.53 55.21 18.65
N GLU A 118 17.50 56.27 17.83
CA GLU A 118 18.37 57.41 18.07
C GLU A 118 17.74 58.68 17.47
N SER A 119 17.08 59.38 18.38
CA SER A 119 16.77 60.82 18.39
C SER A 119 17.78 61.70 17.63
N ARG A 120 17.27 62.65 16.82
CA ARG A 120 17.32 64.12 17.04
C ARG A 120 17.29 64.93 15.75
#